data_AF-A0A812K0F0-F1
#
_entry.id   AF-A0A812K0F0-F1
#
_cell.length_a   1.000
_cell.length_b   1.000
_cell.length_c   1.000
_cell.angle_alpha   90.00
_cell.angle_beta   90.00
_cell.angle_gamma   90.00
#
_symmetry.space_group_name_H-M   'P 1'
#
loop_
_entity.id
_entity.type
_entity.pdbx_description
1 polymer ?
#
loop_
_entity_poly.entity_id
_entity_poly.type
_entity_poly.pdbx_seq_one_letter_code
_entity_poly.pdbx_strand_id
1 'polypeptide(L)'
;MCCRALATGFFSLSNKYWLNFKLADGSKTLEVRGTPAAAGGTWLSARGRIQAWARIGHVRLDTFGDFASEVGRHCIHTNDLPYERTWLWPITDFRVFAEPVAHSREPGPVTWRRFAAPRPNRLVNVSLSPRNSRYLHMQRGGGENESKRANGSELNDRGSCPLCSAESLTRELGIRGGQDLTSALTRLKDQSAVDFTLALERSDRLGNAAIWNDFQARVARTKRLVTLAAAWQIVDAAAPPAAADHRD
;
A
#
# COMPACT_ATOMS: atom_id res chain seq x y z
N MET A 1 0.04 27.02 -40.30
CA MET A 1 -0.57 26.43 -39.08
C MET A 1 0.51 25.67 -38.32
N CYS A 2 1.08 26.24 -37.25
CA CYS A 2 2.15 25.63 -36.46
C CYS A 2 1.52 24.78 -35.34
N CYS A 3 1.65 23.45 -35.41
CA CYS A 3 1.24 22.55 -34.34
C CYS A 3 2.09 22.82 -33.08
N ARG A 4 1.52 23.51 -32.08
CA ARG A 4 2.08 23.57 -30.72
C ARG A 4 2.06 22.15 -30.15
N ALA A 5 3.23 21.54 -30.01
CA ALA A 5 3.39 20.24 -29.37
C ALA A 5 2.87 20.30 -27.93
N LEU A 6 1.88 19.46 -27.62
CA LEU A 6 1.34 19.30 -26.28
C LEU A 6 2.46 18.84 -25.35
N ALA A 7 2.67 19.57 -24.25
CA ALA A 7 3.66 19.22 -23.26
C ALA A 7 3.25 17.91 -22.56
N THR A 8 3.94 16.82 -22.88
CA THR A 8 3.79 15.54 -22.18
C THR A 8 4.71 15.51 -20.96
N GLY A 9 4.17 15.17 -19.80
CA GLY A 9 4.90 15.14 -18.53
C GLY A 9 5.41 13.75 -18.11
N PHE A 10 6.21 13.69 -17.04
CA PHE A 10 6.58 12.49 -16.29
C PHE A 10 6.26 12.66 -14.80
N PHE A 11 5.75 11.60 -14.19
CA PHE A 11 5.23 11.60 -12.82
C PHE A 11 5.64 10.34 -12.05
N SER A 12 6.05 10.49 -10.79
CA SER A 12 6.42 9.37 -9.91
C SER A 12 5.44 9.26 -8.76
N LEU A 13 4.72 8.13 -8.65
CA LEU A 13 4.01 7.77 -7.42
C LEU A 13 5.01 7.04 -6.52
N SER A 14 5.32 7.63 -5.37
CA SER A 14 6.26 7.07 -4.41
C SER A 14 5.77 5.75 -3.78
N ASN A 15 4.49 5.41 -3.92
CA ASN A 15 3.92 4.19 -3.36
C ASN A 15 3.31 3.28 -4.46
N LYS A 16 3.84 2.05 -4.58
CA LYS A 16 3.38 0.98 -5.51
C LYS A 16 1.86 0.76 -5.45
N TYR A 17 1.28 0.98 -4.27
CA TYR A 17 -0.12 0.73 -4.00
C TYR A 17 -1.05 1.59 -4.87
N TRP A 18 -0.64 2.81 -5.16
CA TRP A 18 -1.50 3.79 -5.80
C TRP A 18 -1.64 3.54 -7.30
N LEU A 19 -0.52 3.23 -7.97
CA LEU A 19 -0.47 3.03 -9.41
C LEU A 19 -1.09 1.69 -9.82
N ASN A 20 -0.81 0.63 -9.07
CA ASN A 20 -1.25 -0.72 -9.43
C ASN A 20 -2.67 -1.06 -8.98
N PHE A 21 -3.16 -0.48 -7.88
CA PHE A 21 -4.49 -0.81 -7.36
C PHE A 21 -5.47 0.33 -7.58
N LYS A 22 -5.20 1.50 -6.98
CA LYS A 22 -6.19 2.59 -6.93
C LYS A 22 -6.43 3.30 -8.26
N LEU A 23 -5.41 3.44 -9.10
CA LEU A 23 -5.60 4.01 -10.43
C LEU A 23 -6.17 2.98 -11.41
N ALA A 24 -5.75 1.72 -11.30
CA ALA A 24 -6.21 0.64 -12.18
C ALA A 24 -7.66 0.22 -11.94
N ASP A 25 -8.15 0.29 -10.69
CA ASP A 25 -9.56 0.05 -10.34
C ASP A 25 -10.45 1.29 -10.50
N GLY A 26 -9.86 2.45 -10.81
CA GLY A 26 -10.56 3.72 -10.98
C GLY A 26 -11.01 4.39 -9.68
N SER A 27 -10.68 3.83 -8.51
CA SER A 27 -11.03 4.44 -7.21
C SER A 27 -10.27 5.74 -6.95
N LYS A 28 -9.08 5.90 -7.51
CA LYS A 28 -8.36 7.18 -7.53
C LYS A 28 -8.46 7.81 -8.90
N THR A 29 -8.98 9.03 -8.94
CA THR A 29 -9.09 9.84 -10.16
C THR A 29 -8.52 11.25 -10.00
N LEU A 30 -7.97 11.56 -8.81
CA LEU A 30 -7.35 12.85 -8.51
C LEU A 30 -6.00 12.65 -7.85
N GLU A 31 -4.99 13.40 -8.27
CA GLU A 31 -3.71 13.51 -7.57
C GLU A 31 -3.59 14.83 -6.82
N VAL A 32 -3.03 14.79 -5.61
CA VAL A 32 -2.84 15.97 -4.76
C VAL A 32 -1.42 16.52 -4.86
N ARG A 33 -1.28 17.81 -5.14
CA ARG A 33 0.02 18.48 -5.35
C ARG A 33 0.04 19.90 -4.78
N GLY A 34 1.22 20.36 -4.39
CA GLY A 34 1.45 21.74 -3.93
C GLY A 34 1.61 22.78 -5.05
N THR A 35 1.63 22.34 -6.32
CA THR A 35 1.85 23.20 -7.49
C THR A 35 0.93 22.78 -8.64
N PRO A 36 0.58 23.69 -9.56
CA PRO A 36 -0.19 23.34 -10.75
C PRO A 36 0.67 22.56 -11.76
N ALA A 37 0.02 21.75 -12.59
CA ALA A 37 0.62 21.09 -13.75
C ALA A 37 0.15 21.76 -15.05
N ALA A 38 0.97 21.74 -16.09
CA ALA A 38 0.44 21.94 -17.44
C ALA A 38 -0.52 20.79 -17.76
N ALA A 39 -1.73 21.12 -18.24
CA ALA A 39 -2.68 20.10 -18.66
C ALA A 39 -2.15 19.35 -19.89
N GLY A 40 -2.27 18.03 -19.91
CA GLY A 40 -1.72 17.21 -21.00
C GLY A 40 -1.57 15.74 -20.67
N GLY A 41 -1.06 14.98 -21.65
CA GLY A 41 -0.67 13.59 -21.43
C GLY A 41 0.55 13.50 -20.52
N THR A 42 0.69 12.42 -19.77
CA THR A 42 1.87 12.17 -18.94
C THR A 42 2.12 10.69 -18.77
N TRP A 43 3.39 10.37 -18.57
CA TRP A 43 3.85 9.06 -18.14
C TRP A 43 3.80 8.97 -16.62
N LEU A 44 3.29 7.85 -16.13
CA LEU A 44 3.24 7.52 -14.73
C LEU A 44 4.26 6.42 -14.46
N SER A 45 5.09 6.63 -13.46
CA SER A 45 6.22 5.78 -13.14
C SER A 45 6.23 5.39 -11.67
N ALA A 46 6.84 4.24 -11.40
CA ALA A 46 7.22 3.82 -10.07
C ALA A 46 8.45 2.91 -10.16
N ARG A 47 9.37 3.02 -9.19
CA ARG A 47 10.57 2.17 -9.08
C ARG A 47 11.44 2.13 -10.35
N GLY A 48 11.71 3.28 -10.96
CA GLY A 48 12.56 3.35 -12.15
C GLY A 48 11.93 2.71 -13.39
N ARG A 49 10.61 2.51 -13.41
CA ARG A 49 9.88 2.01 -14.57
C ARG A 49 8.66 2.86 -14.87
N ILE A 50 8.40 3.12 -16.15
CA ILE A 50 7.16 3.69 -16.64
C ILE A 50 6.14 2.56 -16.69
N GLN A 51 5.02 2.74 -16.01
CA GLN A 51 4.00 1.71 -15.81
C GLN A 51 2.68 2.06 -16.49
N ALA A 52 2.38 3.34 -16.66
CA ALA A 52 1.13 3.78 -17.26
C ALA A 52 1.28 5.12 -17.98
N TRP A 53 0.24 5.46 -18.72
CA TRP A 53 0.00 6.77 -19.32
C TRP A 53 -1.36 7.29 -18.88
N ALA A 54 -1.49 8.60 -18.72
CA ALA A 54 -2.77 9.25 -18.42
C ALA A 54 -2.77 10.68 -18.97
N ARG A 55 -3.92 11.32 -18.97
CA ARG A 55 -4.04 12.78 -19.08
C ARG A 55 -4.23 13.38 -17.70
N ILE A 56 -3.58 14.51 -17.47
CA ILE A 56 -3.70 15.28 -16.25
C ILE A 56 -4.26 16.67 -16.57
N GLY A 57 -5.23 17.10 -15.77
CA GLY A 57 -5.67 18.50 -15.67
C GLY A 57 -5.21 19.14 -14.36
N HIS A 58 -5.73 20.32 -14.03
CA HIS A 58 -5.54 20.91 -12.71
C HIS A 58 -6.77 21.70 -12.27
N VAL A 59 -7.09 21.61 -10.98
CA VAL A 59 -8.09 22.40 -10.28
C VAL A 59 -7.45 22.87 -8.98
N ARG A 60 -7.47 24.17 -8.72
CA ARG A 60 -7.01 24.73 -7.44
C ARG A 60 -8.10 24.53 -6.40
N LEU A 61 -7.70 24.17 -5.18
CA LEU A 61 -8.58 24.23 -4.02
C LEU A 61 -8.10 25.31 -3.08
N ASP A 62 -9.05 26.09 -2.57
CA ASP A 62 -8.78 27.17 -1.60
C ASP A 62 -9.21 26.80 -0.18
N THR A 63 -10.04 25.75 -0.01
CA THR A 63 -10.55 25.36 1.30
C THR A 63 -10.33 23.87 1.58
N PHE A 64 -10.22 23.52 2.87
CA PHE A 64 -10.21 22.13 3.30
C PHE A 64 -11.56 21.44 3.03
N GLY A 65 -12.68 22.16 3.07
CA GLY A 65 -14.00 21.59 2.78
C GLY A 65 -14.09 21.01 1.36
N ASP A 66 -13.57 21.75 0.38
CA ASP A 66 -13.51 21.28 -1.01
C ASP A 66 -12.55 20.10 -1.20
N PHE A 67 -11.47 20.07 -0.40
CA PHE A 67 -10.54 18.95 -0.40
C PHE A 67 -11.20 17.69 0.19
N ALA A 68 -11.82 17.81 1.36
CA ALA A 68 -12.46 16.70 2.06
C ALA A 68 -13.61 16.08 1.25
N SER A 69 -14.35 16.88 0.47
CA SER A 69 -15.42 16.38 -0.39
C SER A 69 -14.91 15.47 -1.52
N GLU A 70 -13.63 15.60 -1.89
CA GLU A 70 -12.98 14.82 -2.94
C GLU A 70 -12.19 13.61 -2.39
N VAL A 71 -12.29 13.31 -1.09
CA VAL A 71 -11.53 12.23 -0.43
C VAL A 71 -11.73 10.86 -1.10
N GLY A 72 -12.93 10.59 -1.60
CA GLY A 72 -13.23 9.36 -2.33
C GLY A 72 -12.43 9.20 -3.62
N ARG A 73 -12.01 10.32 -4.24
CA ARG A 73 -11.31 10.36 -5.53
C ARG A 73 -9.81 10.60 -5.41
N HIS A 74 -9.32 11.26 -4.37
CA HIS A 74 -7.88 11.40 -4.13
C HIS A 74 -7.32 10.45 -3.06
N CYS A 75 -8.16 9.79 -2.27
CA CYS A 75 -7.83 8.75 -1.29
C CYS A 75 -6.85 9.18 -0.16
N ILE A 76 -6.79 10.48 0.17
CA ILE A 76 -5.94 10.99 1.27
C ILE A 76 -6.85 11.40 2.42
N HIS A 77 -6.77 10.69 3.55
CA HIS A 77 -7.50 11.06 4.76
C HIS A 77 -6.60 11.92 5.64
N THR A 78 -6.90 13.21 5.75
CA THR A 78 -6.25 14.16 6.67
C THR A 78 -7.28 15.18 7.14
N ASN A 79 -6.94 15.94 8.20
CA ASN A 79 -7.80 16.95 8.81
C ASN A 79 -7.43 18.39 8.38
N ASP A 80 -6.46 18.54 7.47
CA ASP A 80 -5.94 19.80 6.95
C ASP A 80 -5.61 19.72 5.46
N LEU A 81 -5.28 20.85 4.83
CA LEU A 81 -4.76 20.85 3.46
C LEU A 81 -3.30 20.35 3.48
N PRO A 82 -2.93 19.35 2.64
CA PRO A 82 -1.56 18.82 2.64
C PRO A 82 -0.48 19.82 2.23
N TYR A 83 -0.86 20.93 1.59
CA TYR A 83 0.03 22.00 1.16
C TYR A 83 -0.65 23.36 1.35
N GLU A 84 0.15 24.41 1.56
CA GLU A 84 -0.31 25.82 1.61
C GLU A 84 -1.13 26.18 0.36
N ARG A 85 -0.71 25.68 -0.80
CA ARG A 85 -1.44 25.80 -2.07
C ARG A 85 -1.74 24.41 -2.61
N THR A 86 -2.93 23.89 -2.31
CA THR A 86 -3.31 22.55 -2.73
C THR A 86 -3.99 22.57 -4.10
N TRP A 87 -3.48 21.71 -4.99
CA TRP A 87 -4.02 21.47 -6.32
C TRP A 87 -4.47 20.02 -6.40
N LEU A 88 -5.65 19.82 -6.98
CA LEU A 88 -6.10 18.52 -7.44
C LEU A 88 -5.82 18.40 -8.94
N TRP A 89 -5.24 17.29 -9.33
CA TRP A 89 -4.90 16.97 -10.70
C TRP A 89 -5.82 15.84 -11.17
N PRO A 90 -6.93 16.16 -11.89
CA PRO A 90 -7.78 15.13 -12.48
C PRO A 90 -6.97 14.22 -13.40
N ILE A 91 -7.10 12.92 -13.19
CA ILE A 91 -6.46 11.87 -13.97
C ILE A 91 -7.54 11.26 -14.87
N THR A 92 -7.36 11.39 -16.18
CA THR A 92 -8.26 10.82 -17.19
C THR A 92 -7.49 9.98 -18.20
N ASP A 93 -8.19 9.22 -19.04
CA ASP A 93 -7.60 8.36 -20.08
C ASP A 93 -6.46 7.45 -19.57
N PHE A 94 -6.59 6.92 -18.35
CA PHE A 94 -5.59 6.07 -17.73
C PHE A 94 -5.42 4.75 -18.48
N ARG A 95 -4.18 4.40 -18.84
CA ARG A 95 -3.81 3.18 -19.56
C ARG A 95 -2.56 2.58 -18.96
N VAL A 96 -2.59 1.29 -18.63
CA VAL A 96 -1.44 0.55 -18.10
C VAL A 96 -0.70 -0.12 -19.25
N PHE A 97 0.63 -0.17 -19.15
CA PHE A 97 1.44 -0.98 -20.07
C PHE A 97 1.37 -2.45 -19.71
N ALA A 98 1.29 -3.33 -20.72
CA ALA A 98 1.45 -4.77 -20.51
C ALA A 98 2.77 -5.08 -19.80
N GLU A 99 3.83 -4.40 -20.22
CA GLU A 99 5.17 -4.54 -19.67
C GLU A 99 5.72 -3.17 -19.26
N PRO A 100 6.05 -2.95 -17.97
CA PRO A 100 6.67 -1.71 -17.53
C PRO A 100 8.00 -1.45 -18.24
N VAL A 101 8.17 -0.22 -18.75
CA VAL A 101 9.38 0.19 -19.48
C VAL A 101 10.40 0.73 -18.50
N ALA A 102 11.59 0.13 -18.46
CA ALA A 102 12.69 0.69 -17.66
C ALA A 102 13.00 2.12 -18.12
N HIS A 103 13.16 3.02 -17.15
CA HIS A 103 13.66 4.36 -17.44
C HIS A 103 14.70 4.72 -16.38
N SER A 104 15.83 5.26 -16.82
CA SER A 104 16.75 5.94 -15.93
C SER A 104 16.28 7.38 -15.78
N ARG A 105 16.46 7.91 -14.58
CA ARG A 105 16.33 9.33 -14.33
C ARG A 105 17.71 9.84 -13.97
N GLU A 106 18.14 10.93 -14.59
CA GLU A 106 19.34 11.61 -14.13
C GLU A 106 19.13 12.07 -12.69
N PRO A 107 20.16 12.00 -11.84
CA PRO A 107 20.12 12.55 -10.49
C PRO A 107 19.65 14.02 -10.54
N GLY A 108 18.67 14.39 -9.71
CA GLY A 108 18.15 15.75 -9.66
C GLY A 108 16.69 15.85 -9.22
N PRO A 109 16.11 17.07 -9.17
CA PRO A 109 14.73 17.31 -8.76
C PRO A 109 13.72 16.53 -9.60
N VAL A 110 12.55 16.22 -9.04
CA VAL A 110 11.46 15.55 -9.78
C VAL A 110 10.88 16.55 -10.77
N THR A 111 11.46 16.60 -11.97
CA THR A 111 11.01 17.49 -13.03
C THR A 111 10.13 16.75 -14.03
N TRP A 112 9.18 17.49 -14.60
CA TRP A 112 8.38 17.05 -15.73
C TRP A 112 9.28 16.88 -16.95
N ARG A 113 9.75 15.65 -17.20
CA ARG A 113 10.49 15.34 -18.43
C ARG A 113 9.52 15.14 -19.58
N ARG A 114 9.82 15.79 -20.71
CA ARG A 114 9.09 15.63 -21.96
C ARG A 114 9.45 14.29 -22.58
N PHE A 115 8.46 13.46 -22.79
CA PHE A 115 8.57 12.22 -23.54
C PHE A 115 7.57 12.28 -24.70
N ALA A 116 7.91 11.71 -25.84
CA ALA A 116 6.93 11.49 -26.90
C ALA A 116 5.76 10.65 -26.36
N ALA A 117 4.54 10.88 -26.84
CA ALA A 117 3.41 10.01 -26.53
C ALA A 117 3.70 8.54 -26.96
N PRO A 118 3.10 7.54 -26.30
CA PRO A 118 3.25 6.14 -26.70
C PRO A 118 2.87 5.96 -28.17
N ARG A 119 3.58 5.07 -28.88
CA ARG A 119 3.00 4.47 -30.08
C ARG A 119 1.79 3.64 -29.65
N PRO A 120 0.64 3.72 -30.36
CA PRO A 120 -0.62 3.10 -29.92
C PRO A 120 -0.49 1.60 -29.60
N ASN A 121 0.40 0.92 -30.31
CA ASN A 121 0.50 -0.54 -30.38
C ASN A 121 1.12 -1.20 -29.12
N ARG A 122 1.56 -0.43 -28.13
CA ARG A 122 2.12 -0.95 -26.85
C ARG A 122 1.23 -0.72 -25.64
N LEU A 123 0.13 0.00 -25.80
CA LEU A 123 -0.82 0.25 -24.72
C LEU A 123 -1.92 -0.80 -24.77
N VAL A 124 -2.14 -1.49 -23.66
CA VAL A 124 -3.34 -2.31 -23.48
C VAL A 124 -4.39 -1.43 -22.84
N ASN A 125 -5.56 -1.35 -23.47
CA ASN A 125 -6.72 -0.85 -22.76
C ASN A 125 -7.03 -1.87 -21.69
N VAL A 126 -6.73 -1.53 -20.44
CA VAL A 126 -7.29 -2.26 -19.32
C VAL A 126 -8.76 -1.89 -19.31
N SER A 127 -9.59 -2.74 -19.93
CA SER A 127 -11.03 -2.65 -19.72
C SER A 127 -11.23 -2.71 -18.21
N LEU A 128 -11.84 -1.67 -17.65
CA LEU A 128 -12.27 -1.58 -16.25
C LEU A 128 -13.37 -2.63 -16.02
N SER A 129 -13.01 -3.91 -16.10
CA SER A 129 -13.94 -4.98 -15.82
C SER A 129 -14.23 -4.93 -14.32
N PRO A 130 -15.50 -4.99 -13.92
CA PRO A 130 -15.87 -5.14 -12.52
C PRO A 130 -15.22 -6.35 -11.83
N ARG A 131 -14.58 -7.29 -12.55
CA ARG A 131 -13.99 -8.51 -11.98
C ARG A 131 -12.78 -8.30 -11.05
N ASN A 132 -12.19 -7.10 -10.99
CA ASN A 132 -11.29 -6.75 -9.88
C ASN A 132 -12.03 -6.41 -8.56
N SER A 133 -13.37 -6.44 -8.54
CA SER A 133 -14.21 -6.22 -7.35
C SER A 133 -14.15 -7.33 -6.30
N ARG A 134 -13.49 -8.47 -6.55
CA ARG A 134 -13.30 -9.48 -5.49
C ARG A 134 -12.55 -8.93 -4.27
N TYR A 135 -11.73 -7.89 -4.45
CA TYR A 135 -11.11 -7.16 -3.34
C TYR A 135 -12.04 -6.10 -2.70
N LEU A 136 -13.03 -5.58 -3.44
CA LEU A 136 -14.02 -4.61 -2.94
C LEU A 136 -15.18 -5.29 -2.19
N HIS A 137 -15.53 -6.54 -2.53
CA HIS A 137 -16.60 -7.28 -1.82
C HIS A 137 -16.22 -7.72 -0.40
N MET A 138 -14.94 -7.73 -0.03
CA MET A 138 -14.52 -7.91 1.37
C MET A 138 -14.81 -6.69 2.26
N GLN A 139 -15.14 -5.52 1.69
CA GLN A 139 -15.34 -4.28 2.44
C GLN A 139 -16.80 -3.96 2.82
N ARG A 140 -17.80 -4.73 2.36
CA ARG A 140 -19.24 -4.42 2.56
C ARG A 140 -19.99 -5.37 3.52
N GLY A 141 -19.34 -6.33 4.15
CA GLY A 141 -20.00 -7.37 4.95
C GLY A 141 -20.05 -7.14 6.47
N GLY A 142 -20.25 -5.91 6.96
CA GLY A 142 -20.19 -5.64 8.40
C GLY A 142 -21.11 -4.53 8.90
N GLY A 143 -22.33 -4.43 8.39
CA GLY A 143 -23.18 -3.25 8.65
C GLY A 143 -24.67 -3.51 8.80
N GLU A 144 -25.11 -4.64 9.36
CA GLU A 144 -26.51 -4.82 9.76
C GLU A 144 -26.58 -5.68 11.03
N ASN A 145 -26.37 -5.08 12.21
CA ASN A 145 -26.90 -5.54 13.51
C ASN A 145 -26.47 -4.61 14.66
N GLU A 146 -26.76 -3.30 14.59
CA GLU A 146 -26.72 -2.43 15.77
C GLU A 146 -27.97 -1.55 15.82
N SER A 147 -29.08 -2.16 16.21
CA SER A 147 -30.28 -1.46 16.68
C SER A 147 -31.03 -2.36 17.63
N LYS A 148 -30.48 -2.48 18.86
CA LYS A 148 -31.19 -2.74 20.13
C LYS A 148 -30.16 -3.09 21.20
N ARG A 149 -29.72 -2.09 21.97
CA ARG A 149 -29.38 -2.18 23.41
C ARG A 149 -28.99 -0.80 23.92
N ALA A 150 -30.01 0.01 24.18
CA ALA A 150 -29.96 0.95 25.29
C ALA A 150 -30.41 0.19 26.54
N ASN A 151 -29.57 0.23 27.58
CA ASN A 151 -29.83 0.04 29.01
C ASN A 151 -28.85 -0.93 29.68
N GLY A 152 -27.99 -0.34 30.52
CA GLY A 152 -27.48 -0.95 31.76
C GLY A 152 -26.39 -2.00 31.64
N SER A 153 -25.14 -1.61 31.90
CA SER A 153 -24.37 -2.10 33.05
C SER A 153 -22.89 -1.69 32.94
N GLU A 154 -22.43 -0.95 33.95
CA GLU A 154 -21.02 -0.88 34.31
C GLU A 154 -20.58 -2.26 34.82
N LEU A 155 -19.99 -3.10 33.97
CA LEU A 155 -19.34 -4.33 34.41
C LEU A 155 -18.14 -4.67 33.52
N ASN A 156 -16.94 -4.43 34.06
CA ASN A 156 -15.67 -5.14 33.82
C ASN A 156 -15.46 -5.81 32.44
N ASP A 157 -15.00 -5.05 31.44
CA ASP A 157 -14.34 -5.62 30.26
C ASP A 157 -12.85 -5.91 30.55
N ARG A 158 -12.60 -6.91 31.41
CA ARG A 158 -11.27 -7.51 31.63
C ARG A 158 -11.04 -8.74 30.73
N GLY A 159 -11.71 -8.82 29.57
CA GLY A 159 -11.78 -10.06 28.79
C GLY A 159 -11.10 -10.04 27.42
N SER A 160 -10.97 -8.88 26.76
CA SER A 160 -10.36 -8.85 25.43
C SER A 160 -8.83 -8.69 25.52
N CYS A 161 -8.12 -9.71 25.06
CA CYS A 161 -6.66 -9.66 24.87
C CYS A 161 -6.31 -8.40 24.04
N PRO A 162 -5.42 -7.50 24.52
CA PRO A 162 -5.15 -6.21 23.88
C PRO A 162 -4.46 -6.32 22.51
N LEU A 163 -4.16 -7.54 22.06
CA LEU A 163 -3.38 -7.84 20.86
C LEU A 163 -4.10 -8.79 19.90
N CYS A 164 -5.36 -9.15 20.20
CA CYS A 164 -6.07 -10.22 19.49
C CYS A 164 -7.08 -9.69 18.45
N SER A 165 -7.11 -8.38 18.20
CA SER A 165 -7.88 -7.77 17.10
C SER A 165 -7.08 -6.67 16.42
N ALA A 166 -7.39 -6.38 15.15
CA ALA A 166 -6.73 -5.30 14.41
C ALA A 166 -6.94 -3.91 15.08
N GLU A 167 -8.06 -3.71 15.79
CA GLU A 167 -8.35 -2.47 16.53
C GLU A 167 -7.54 -2.35 17.82
N SER A 168 -7.45 -3.41 18.60
CA SER A 168 -6.64 -3.41 19.83
C SER A 168 -5.15 -3.26 19.48
N LEU A 169 -4.69 -3.86 18.37
CA LEU A 169 -3.33 -3.65 17.85
C LEU A 169 -3.03 -2.20 17.47
N THR A 170 -3.98 -1.55 16.80
CA THR A 170 -3.86 -0.15 16.36
C THR A 170 -3.83 0.79 17.57
N ARG A 171 -4.58 0.45 18.63
CA ARG A 171 -4.57 1.20 19.89
C ARG A 171 -3.25 1.04 20.64
N GLU A 172 -2.73 -0.19 20.77
CA GLU A 172 -1.44 -0.46 21.44
C GLU A 172 -0.24 0.14 20.69
N LEU A 173 -0.31 0.22 19.35
CA LEU A 173 0.67 0.91 18.50
C LEU A 173 0.90 2.37 18.89
N GLY A 174 -0.13 3.05 19.38
CA GLY A 174 -0.02 4.43 19.85
C GLY A 174 0.62 4.57 21.23
N ILE A 175 0.75 3.47 22.00
CA ILE A 175 1.07 3.50 23.43
C ILE A 175 2.44 2.86 23.74
N ARG A 176 2.85 1.77 23.05
CA ARG A 176 4.01 0.95 23.48
C ARG A 176 5.06 0.75 22.38
N GLY A 177 6.32 1.06 22.69
CA GLY A 177 7.44 0.98 21.76
C GLY A 177 7.76 -0.45 21.26
N GLY A 178 7.41 -0.75 20.02
CA GLY A 178 8.10 -1.65 19.07
C GLY A 178 8.11 -3.16 19.34
N GLN A 179 8.53 -3.63 20.53
CA GLN A 179 8.77 -5.05 20.79
C GLN A 179 7.49 -5.90 20.86
N ASP A 180 6.40 -5.35 21.43
CA ASP A 180 5.13 -6.08 21.59
C ASP A 180 4.41 -6.31 20.25
N LEU A 181 4.74 -5.49 19.24
CA LEU A 181 4.07 -5.50 17.95
C LEU A 181 4.39 -6.72 17.11
N THR A 182 5.63 -7.19 17.12
CA THR A 182 6.04 -8.34 16.30
C THR A 182 5.35 -9.62 16.74
N SER A 183 5.26 -9.84 18.05
CA SER A 183 4.56 -10.99 18.63
C SER A 183 3.06 -10.92 18.37
N ALA A 184 2.49 -9.71 18.37
CA ALA A 184 1.08 -9.50 18.10
C ALA A 184 0.72 -9.68 16.61
N LEU A 185 1.51 -9.14 15.69
CA LEU A 185 1.35 -9.36 14.25
C LEU A 185 1.53 -10.82 13.86
N THR A 186 2.48 -11.53 14.49
CA THR A 186 2.66 -12.98 14.27
C THR A 186 1.42 -13.76 14.71
N ARG A 187 0.87 -13.48 15.91
CA ARG A 187 -0.37 -14.12 16.39
C ARG A 187 -1.56 -13.84 15.47
N LEU A 188 -1.74 -12.59 15.05
CA LEU A 188 -2.79 -12.21 14.08
C LEU A 188 -2.65 -12.96 12.76
N LYS A 189 -1.42 -13.11 12.26
CA LYS A 189 -1.15 -13.86 11.02
C LYS A 189 -1.60 -15.31 11.12
N ASP A 190 -1.35 -15.95 12.27
CA ASP A 190 -1.69 -17.36 12.50
C ASP A 190 -3.19 -17.56 12.75
N GLN A 191 -3.88 -16.53 13.26
CA GLN A 191 -5.31 -16.58 13.58
C GLN A 191 -6.22 -16.17 12.41
N SER A 192 -5.87 -15.12 11.67
CA SER A 192 -6.73 -14.53 10.64
C SER A 192 -5.92 -13.76 9.59
N ALA A 193 -5.90 -14.28 8.35
CA ALA A 193 -5.21 -13.63 7.24
C ALA A 193 -5.80 -12.25 6.90
N VAL A 194 -7.12 -12.07 7.13
CA VAL A 194 -7.82 -10.80 6.88
C VAL A 194 -7.40 -9.75 7.91
N ASP A 195 -7.44 -10.09 9.21
CA ASP A 195 -7.08 -9.14 10.26
C ASP A 195 -5.60 -8.80 10.25
N PHE A 196 -4.74 -9.77 9.89
CA PHE A 196 -3.33 -9.52 9.66
C PHE A 196 -3.11 -8.49 8.54
N THR A 197 -3.77 -8.66 7.40
CA THR A 197 -3.65 -7.72 6.26
C THR A 197 -4.13 -6.31 6.66
N LEU A 198 -5.24 -6.21 7.39
CA LEU A 198 -5.76 -4.94 7.88
C LEU A 198 -4.81 -4.26 8.89
N ALA A 199 -4.23 -5.03 9.80
CA ALA A 199 -3.24 -4.55 10.75
C ALA A 199 -1.96 -4.04 10.05
N LEU A 200 -1.53 -4.69 8.98
CA LEU A 200 -0.41 -4.23 8.15
C LEU A 200 -0.70 -2.90 7.47
N GLU A 201 -1.87 -2.77 6.81
CA GLU A 201 -2.26 -1.52 6.15
C GLU A 201 -2.36 -0.34 7.13
N ARG A 202 -2.87 -0.59 8.34
CA ARG A 202 -2.94 0.43 9.40
C ARG A 202 -1.57 0.80 9.96
N SER A 203 -0.66 -0.17 10.10
CA SER A 203 0.71 0.08 10.55
C SER A 203 1.51 0.93 9.55
N ASP A 204 1.33 0.70 8.25
CA ASP A 204 1.92 1.50 7.19
C ASP A 204 1.41 2.96 7.20
N ARG A 205 0.13 3.18 7.53
CA ARG A 205 -0.46 4.53 7.63
C ARG A 205 0.10 5.36 8.79
N LEU A 206 0.57 4.72 9.86
CA LEU A 206 1.17 5.39 11.02
C LEU A 206 2.65 5.77 10.81
N GLY A 207 3.18 5.63 9.60
CA GLY A 207 4.49 6.19 9.22
C GLY A 207 5.70 5.50 9.85
N ASN A 208 5.53 4.33 10.45
CA ASN A 208 6.58 3.69 11.26
C ASN A 208 7.44 2.71 10.43
N ALA A 209 8.05 3.23 9.35
CA ALA A 209 8.92 2.45 8.45
C ALA A 209 10.06 1.72 9.19
N ALA A 210 10.55 2.29 10.29
CA ALA A 210 11.56 1.67 11.15
C ALA A 210 11.03 0.40 11.85
N ILE A 211 9.79 0.43 12.36
CA ILE A 211 9.13 -0.73 12.98
C ILE A 211 8.86 -1.81 11.94
N TRP A 212 8.44 -1.42 10.73
CA TRP A 212 8.24 -2.37 9.64
C TRP A 212 9.52 -3.07 9.23
N ASN A 213 10.62 -2.32 9.08
CA ASN A 213 11.92 -2.88 8.77
C ASN A 213 12.43 -3.83 9.88
N ASP A 214 12.23 -3.47 11.16
CA ASP A 214 12.57 -4.35 12.30
C ASP A 214 11.74 -5.65 12.28
N PHE A 215 10.43 -5.56 12.04
CA PHE A 215 9.56 -6.73 11.90
C PHE A 215 10.04 -7.67 10.76
N GLN A 216 10.31 -7.12 9.58
CA GLN A 216 10.80 -7.90 8.44
C GLN A 216 12.16 -8.54 8.74
N ALA A 217 13.07 -7.83 9.41
CA ALA A 217 14.37 -8.36 9.81
C ALA A 217 14.24 -9.52 10.81
N ARG A 218 13.31 -9.43 11.77
CA ARG A 218 13.03 -10.50 12.74
C ARG A 218 12.42 -11.72 12.08
N VAL A 219 11.43 -11.55 11.20
CA VAL A 219 10.84 -12.65 10.43
C VAL A 219 11.89 -13.37 9.59
N ALA A 220 12.78 -12.63 8.93
CA ALA A 220 13.88 -13.20 8.16
C ALA A 220 14.86 -14.00 9.05
N ARG A 221 15.20 -13.48 10.23
CA ARG A 221 16.05 -14.17 11.22
C ARG A 221 15.40 -15.48 11.70
N THR A 222 14.12 -15.46 12.06
CA THR A 222 13.40 -16.66 12.50
C THR A 222 13.35 -17.72 11.41
N LYS A 223 13.06 -17.34 10.16
CA LYS A 223 13.11 -18.27 9.02
C LYS A 223 14.48 -18.92 8.87
N ARG A 224 15.55 -18.15 8.98
CA ARG A 224 16.93 -18.66 8.89
C ARG A 224 17.24 -19.66 10.01
N LEU A 225 16.79 -19.40 11.24
CA LEU A 225 16.99 -20.30 12.37
C LEU A 225 16.21 -21.62 12.18
N VAL A 226 14.96 -21.56 11.70
CA VAL A 226 14.18 -22.77 11.39
C VAL A 226 14.86 -23.60 10.29
N THR A 227 15.36 -22.96 9.24
CA THR A 227 16.09 -23.66 8.17
C THR A 227 17.38 -24.30 8.70
N LEU A 228 18.13 -23.61 9.56
CA LEU A 228 19.34 -24.16 10.18
C LEU A 228 19.02 -25.34 11.10
N ALA A 229 17.97 -25.26 11.91
CA ALA A 229 17.55 -26.37 12.77
C ALA A 229 17.14 -27.61 11.95
N ALA A 230 16.40 -27.43 10.85
CA ALA A 230 16.05 -28.51 9.94
C ALA A 230 17.30 -29.13 9.27
N ALA A 231 18.29 -28.31 8.90
CA ALA A 231 19.55 -28.80 8.35
C ALA A 231 20.36 -29.62 9.39
N TRP A 232 20.36 -29.21 10.65
CA TRP A 232 21.01 -29.95 11.74
C TRP A 232 20.38 -31.33 11.98
N GLN A 233 19.05 -31.44 11.93
CA GLN A 233 18.37 -32.74 12.05
C GLN A 233 18.74 -33.73 10.94
N ILE A 234 19.04 -33.23 9.74
CA ILE A 234 19.51 -34.06 8.61
C ILE A 234 20.93 -34.57 8.87
N VAL A 235 21.80 -33.74 9.46
CA VAL A 235 23.17 -34.12 9.81
C VAL A 235 23.18 -35.18 10.92
N ASP A 236 22.34 -35.02 11.95
CA ASP A 236 22.24 -36.00 13.05
C ASP A 236 21.67 -37.35 12.57
N ALA A 237 20.72 -37.34 11.63
CA ALA A 237 20.18 -38.56 11.03
C ALA A 237 21.20 -39.28 10.11
N ALA A 238 22.20 -38.55 9.61
CA ALA A 238 23.29 -39.09 8.78
C ALA A 238 24.51 -39.52 9.60
N ALA A 239 24.51 -39.30 10.92
CA ALA A 239 25.58 -39.79 11.77
C ALA A 239 25.59 -41.33 11.71
N PRO A 240 26.75 -41.96 11.39
CA PRO A 240 26.84 -43.41 11.37
C PRO A 240 26.47 -43.95 12.76
N PRO A 241 25.73 -45.07 12.84
CA PRO A 241 25.39 -45.65 14.13
C PRO A 241 26.68 -45.88 14.91
N ALA A 242 26.69 -45.46 16.18
CA ALA A 242 27.83 -45.64 17.05
C ALA A 242 28.27 -47.10 16.96
N ALA A 243 29.53 -47.33 16.60
CA ALA A 243 30.08 -48.67 16.48
C ALA A 243 29.78 -49.41 17.78
N ALA A 244 29.03 -50.52 17.67
CA ALA A 244 28.68 -51.33 18.82
C ALA A 244 29.99 -51.77 19.49
N ASP A 245 30.22 -51.27 20.70
CA ASP A 245 31.34 -51.66 21.56
C ASP A 245 31.09 -53.11 21.98
N HIS A 246 31.47 -54.04 21.10
CA HIS A 246 31.52 -55.46 21.41
C HIS A 246 32.64 -55.66 22.43
N ARG A 247 32.28 -55.57 23.70
CA ARG A 247 33.09 -56.08 24.80
C ARG A 247 32.69 -57.54 25.02
N ASP A 248 33.58 -58.42 24.61
CA ASP A 248 33.60 -59.83 24.98
C ASP A 248 33.93 -60.02 26.48
#